data_AF-A0A212JIR2-F1
#
_entry.id   AF-A0A212JIR2-F1
#
_cell.length_a   1.000
_cell.length_b   1.000
_cell.length_c   1.000
_cell.angle_alpha   90.00
_cell.angle_beta   90.00
_cell.angle_gamma   90.00
#
_symmetry.space_group_name_H-M   'P 1'
#
loop_
_entity.id
_entity.type
_entity.pdbx_description
1 polymer ?
#
loop_
_entity_poly.entity_id
_entity_poly.type
_entity_poly.pdbx_seq_one_letter_code
_entity_poly.pdbx_strand_id
1 'polypeptide(L)'
;MDEKLSYEEKMKFNIFYDKANELMKDKISSKGQVKQLTAMDQIELAEAVAFFKECVKIYPGSWQSMWAIGLASQMLGEKEEALEWFSRACKINPAIKTGI
;
A
#
# COMPACT_ATOMS: atom_id res chain seq x y z
N MET A 1 8.40 -18.64 -10.71
CA MET A 1 9.44 -17.75 -11.24
C MET A 1 9.67 -16.73 -10.13
N ASP A 2 10.61 -16.99 -9.23
CA ASP A 2 11.06 -16.00 -8.26
C ASP A 2 11.89 -14.98 -9.03
N GLU A 3 11.24 -13.91 -9.49
CA GLU A 3 11.89 -12.84 -10.24
C GLU A 3 12.86 -12.13 -9.30
N LYS A 4 14.15 -12.47 -9.41
CA LYS A 4 15.20 -11.86 -8.61
C LYS A 4 15.40 -10.43 -9.09
N LEU A 5 14.82 -9.48 -8.36
CA LEU A 5 15.08 -8.05 -8.51
C LEU A 5 16.59 -7.78 -8.51
N SER A 6 17.04 -6.94 -9.45
CA SER A 6 18.38 -6.36 -9.45
C SER A 6 18.61 -5.50 -8.20
N TYR A 7 19.88 -5.17 -7.94
CA TYR A 7 20.23 -4.28 -6.82
C TYR A 7 19.56 -2.89 -6.97
N GLU A 8 19.55 -2.35 -8.19
CA GLU A 8 18.93 -1.05 -8.48
C GLU A 8 17.42 -1.07 -8.28
N GLU A 9 16.74 -2.14 -8.72
CA GLU A 9 15.31 -2.31 -8.51
C GLU A 9 14.96 -2.42 -7.03
N LYS A 10 15.75 -3.17 -6.25
CA LYS A 10 15.59 -3.23 -4.79
C LYS A 10 15.77 -1.88 -4.13
N MET A 11 16.79 -1.11 -4.52
CA MET A 11 16.99 0.23 -3.99
C MET A 11 15.82 1.15 -4.33
N LYS A 12 15.38 1.18 -5.59
CA LYS A 12 14.23 1.99 -6.02
C LYS A 12 12.94 1.57 -5.29
N PHE A 13 12.71 0.28 -5.15
CA PHE A 13 11.58 -0.26 -4.39
C PHE A 13 11.61 0.26 -2.96
N ASN A 14 12.74 0.13 -2.26
CA ASN A 14 12.86 0.56 -0.87
C ASN A 14 12.65 2.07 -0.71
N ILE A 15 13.21 2.89 -1.62
CA ILE A 15 13.01 4.35 -1.60
C ILE A 15 11.53 4.71 -1.70
N PHE A 16 10.80 4.11 -2.65
CA PHE A 16 9.37 4.36 -2.80
C PHE A 16 8.56 3.82 -1.62
N TYR A 17 8.92 2.63 -1.13
CA TYR A 17 8.24 2.00 -0.01
C TYR A 17 8.37 2.82 1.27
N ASP A 18 9.58 3.29 1.57
CA ASP A 18 9.86 4.13 2.74
C ASP A 18 9.15 5.48 2.63
N LYS A 19 9.20 6.13 1.46
CA LYS A 19 8.49 7.40 1.24
C LYS A 19 6.97 7.24 1.41
N ALA A 20 6.40 6.15 0.90
CA ALA A 20 4.98 5.87 1.05
C ALA A 20 4.58 5.63 2.52
N ASN A 21 5.41 4.91 3.28
CA ASN A 21 5.18 4.68 4.70
C ASN A 21 5.29 5.97 5.53
N GLU A 22 6.23 6.85 5.20
CA GLU A 22 6.38 8.15 5.84
C GLU A 22 5.10 8.99 5.66
N LEU A 23 4.51 8.98 4.46
CA LEU A 23 3.25 9.68 4.17
C LEU A 23 2.04 9.08 4.88
N MET A 24 2.00 7.76 5.06
CA MET A 24 0.94 7.09 5.83
C MET A 24 1.13 7.16 7.35
N LYS A 25 2.29 7.63 7.81
CA LYS A 25 2.63 7.70 9.22
C LYS A 25 1.61 8.53 9.98
N ASP A 26 1.18 8.03 11.13
CA ASP A 26 0.20 8.66 12.02
C ASP A 26 -1.22 8.85 11.42
N LYS A 27 -1.48 8.37 10.19
CA LYS A 27 -2.81 8.40 9.56
C LYS A 27 -3.66 7.20 9.97
N ILE A 28 -3.03 6.04 10.15
CA ILE A 28 -3.68 4.81 10.58
C ILE A 28 -3.60 4.73 12.11
N SER A 29 -4.74 4.81 12.80
CA SER A 29 -4.75 4.49 14.23
C SER A 29 -4.49 2.99 14.43
N SER A 30 -3.85 2.63 15.55
CA SER A 30 -3.59 1.23 15.91
C SER A 30 -4.84 0.34 16.01
N LYS A 31 -6.03 0.94 15.96
CA LYS A 31 -7.34 0.27 16.02
C LYS A 31 -8.13 0.33 14.70
N GLY A 32 -7.52 0.76 13.60
CA GLY A 32 -8.19 0.88 12.29
C GLY A 32 -9.28 1.96 12.25
N GLN A 33 -9.30 2.86 13.24
CA GLN A 33 -10.24 3.98 13.25
C GLN A 33 -9.64 5.11 12.42
N VAL A 34 -10.28 5.42 11.30
CA VAL A 34 -9.95 6.58 10.47
C VAL A 34 -10.24 7.83 11.32
N LYS A 35 -9.18 8.54 11.74
CA LYS A 35 -9.33 9.91 12.26
C LYS A 35 -10.01 10.74 11.17
N GLN A 36 -10.74 11.79 11.54
CA GLN A 36 -11.27 12.72 10.54
C GLN A 36 -10.09 13.25 9.71
N LEU A 37 -10.02 12.86 8.43
CA LEU A 37 -8.94 13.23 7.54
C LEU A 37 -9.11 14.70 7.15
N THR A 38 -8.03 15.45 7.29
CA THR A 38 -7.92 16.79 6.71
C THR A 38 -7.70 16.69 5.20
N ALA A 39 -7.86 17.80 4.49
CA ALA A 39 -7.51 17.86 3.06
C ALA A 39 -6.03 17.51 2.82
N MET A 40 -5.14 17.88 3.74
CA MET A 40 -3.72 17.54 3.65
C MET A 40 -3.49 16.03 3.82
N ASP A 41 -4.19 15.39 4.77
CA ASP A 41 -4.09 13.94 4.94
C ASP A 41 -4.56 13.19 3.68
N GLN A 42 -5.60 13.68 3.00
CA GLN A 42 -6.08 13.09 1.75
C GLN A 42 -5.04 13.22 0.62
N ILE A 43 -4.37 14.38 0.51
CA ILE A 43 -3.30 14.60 -0.46
C ILE A 43 -2.12 13.65 -0.20
N GLU A 44 -1.70 13.53 1.06
CA GLU A 44 -0.59 12.66 1.46
C GLU A 44 -0.91 11.18 1.24
N LEU A 45 -2.15 10.75 1.54
CA LEU A 45 -2.60 9.38 1.25
C LEU A 45 -2.62 9.08 -0.25
N ALA A 46 -3.07 10.03 -1.08
CA ALA A 46 -3.04 9.86 -2.53
C ALA A 46 -1.59 9.79 -3.06
N GLU A 47 -0.66 10.58 -2.50
CA GLU A 47 0.76 10.50 -2.84
C GLU A 47 1.36 9.15 -2.39
N ALA A 48 0.99 8.63 -1.21
CA ALA A 48 1.40 7.32 -0.73
C ALA A 48 0.94 6.20 -1.68
N VAL A 49 -0.31 6.24 -2.14
CA VAL A 49 -0.84 5.31 -3.14
C VAL A 49 -0.01 5.33 -4.42
N ALA A 50 0.39 6.52 -4.89
CA ALA A 50 1.24 6.64 -6.08
C ALA A 50 2.60 5.93 -5.89
N PHE A 51 3.27 6.13 -4.75
CA PHE A 51 4.52 5.45 -4.45
C PHE A 51 4.37 3.94 -4.32
N PHE A 52 3.33 3.46 -3.65
CA PHE A 52 3.09 2.01 -3.58
C PHE A 52 2.75 1.42 -4.95
N LYS A 53 2.09 2.15 -5.84
CA LYS A 53 1.89 1.71 -7.24
C LYS A 53 3.21 1.56 -7.98
N GLU A 54 4.20 2.43 -7.73
CA GLU A 54 5.57 2.24 -8.25
C GLU A 54 6.25 1.00 -7.65
N CYS A 55 6.08 0.73 -6.34
CA CYS A 55 6.55 -0.51 -5.72
C CYS A 55 5.97 -1.75 -6.41
N VAL A 56 4.67 -1.77 -6.73
CA VAL A 56 4.00 -2.87 -7.43
C VAL A 56 4.47 -3.00 -8.88
N LYS A 57 4.83 -1.90 -9.56
CA LYS A 57 5.44 -1.95 -10.89
C LYS A 57 6.82 -2.59 -10.87
N ILE A 58 7.64 -2.25 -9.88
CA ILE A 58 8.98 -2.83 -9.70
C ILE A 58 8.88 -4.30 -9.28
N TYR A 59 8.03 -4.59 -8.31
CA TYR A 59 7.82 -5.94 -7.80
C TYR A 59 6.33 -6.27 -7.73
N PRO A 60 5.78 -6.89 -8.80
CA PRO A 60 4.37 -7.28 -8.85
C PRO A 60 3.97 -8.31 -7.79
N GLY A 61 4.92 -8.98 -7.14
CA GLY A 61 4.69 -9.91 -6.02
C GLY A 61 4.61 -9.24 -4.65
N SER A 62 4.71 -7.91 -4.55
CA SER A 62 4.65 -7.19 -3.27
C SER A 62 3.23 -7.12 -2.71
N TRP A 63 2.80 -8.18 -2.03
CA TRP A 63 1.48 -8.19 -1.38
C TRP A 63 1.37 -7.10 -0.31
N GLN A 64 2.47 -6.73 0.35
CA GLN A 64 2.50 -5.63 1.33
C GLN A 64 2.17 -4.29 0.67
N SER A 65 2.76 -3.99 -0.48
CA SER A 65 2.46 -2.76 -1.23
C SER A 65 1.02 -2.75 -1.73
N MET A 66 0.51 -3.89 -2.22
CA MET A 66 -0.90 -4.02 -2.62
C MET A 66 -1.85 -3.78 -1.44
N TRP A 67 -1.55 -4.38 -0.28
CA TRP A 67 -2.34 -4.19 0.94
C TRP A 67 -2.33 -2.74 1.41
N ALA A 68 -1.16 -2.08 1.38
CA ALA A 68 -1.02 -0.68 1.76
C ALA A 68 -1.82 0.26 0.84
N ILE A 69 -1.85 0.01 -0.48
CA ILE A 69 -2.75 0.73 -1.40
C ILE A 69 -4.21 0.53 -0.98
N GLY A 70 -4.62 -0.71 -0.69
CA GLY A 70 -5.97 -0.99 -0.25
C GLY A 70 -6.37 -0.23 1.02
N LEU A 71 -5.47 -0.15 2.00
CA LEU A 71 -5.68 0.64 3.22
C LEU A 71 -5.81 2.14 2.93
N ALA A 72 -4.91 2.71 2.15
CA ALA A 72 -4.95 4.13 1.82
C ALA A 72 -6.20 4.50 1.00
N SER A 73 -6.57 3.71 -0.01
CA SER A 73 -7.82 3.90 -0.77
C SER A 73 -9.06 3.75 0.12
N GLN A 74 -9.08 2.81 1.07
CA GLN A 74 -10.17 2.69 2.04
C GLN A 74 -10.31 3.96 2.88
N MET A 75 -9.20 4.55 3.32
CA MET A 75 -9.18 5.80 4.08
C MET A 75 -9.64 7.00 3.24
N LEU A 76 -9.31 7.04 1.95
CA LEU A 76 -9.79 8.03 0.99
C LEU A 76 -11.28 7.88 0.64
N GLY A 77 -11.91 6.77 1.05
CA GLY A 77 -13.31 6.47 0.74
C GLY A 77 -13.52 5.75 -0.60
N GLU A 78 -12.44 5.38 -1.28
CA GLU A 78 -12.41 4.64 -2.55
C GLU A 78 -12.58 3.13 -2.31
N LYS A 79 -13.78 2.73 -1.89
CA LYS A 79 -14.05 1.36 -1.41
C LYS A 79 -13.82 0.31 -2.49
N GLU A 80 -14.22 0.57 -3.73
CA GLU A 80 -14.09 -0.37 -4.84
C GLU A 80 -12.62 -0.64 -5.18
N GLU A 81 -11.81 0.42 -5.27
CA GLU A 81 -10.36 0.30 -5.50
C GLU A 81 -9.68 -0.42 -4.34
N ALA A 82 -10.05 -0.11 -3.09
CA ALA A 82 -9.53 -0.78 -1.92
C ALA A 82 -9.75 -2.31 -1.97
N LEU A 83 -10.99 -2.73 -2.27
CA LEU A 83 -11.34 -4.15 -2.39
C LEU A 83 -10.58 -4.86 -3.51
N GLU A 84 -10.37 -4.18 -4.63
CA GLU A 84 -9.58 -4.74 -5.74
C GLU A 84 -8.14 -5.00 -5.31
N TRP A 85 -7.49 -4.03 -4.66
CA TRP A 85 -6.10 -4.17 -4.19
C TRP A 85 -5.94 -5.20 -3.08
N PHE A 86 -6.88 -5.27 -2.14
CA PHE A 86 -6.90 -6.35 -1.13
C PHE A 86 -7.06 -7.73 -1.78
N SER A 87 -7.95 -7.86 -2.78
CA SER A 87 -8.11 -9.09 -3.54
C SER A 87 -6.83 -9.52 -4.24
N ARG A 88 -6.11 -8.57 -4.86
CA ARG A 88 -4.80 -8.81 -5.48
C ARG A 88 -3.76 -9.27 -4.44
N ALA A 89 -3.67 -8.60 -3.29
CA ALA A 89 -2.75 -8.98 -2.21
C ALA A 89 -3.00 -10.41 -1.71
N CYS A 90 -4.27 -10.75 -1.46
CA CYS A 90 -4.68 -12.08 -0.99
C CYS A 90 -4.43 -13.20 -2.02
N LYS A 91 -4.45 -12.90 -3.32
CA LYS A 91 -4.07 -13.87 -4.37
C LYS A 91 -2.59 -14.22 -4.34
N ILE A 92 -1.73 -13.25 -4.00
CA ILE A 92 -0.28 -13.45 -3.89
C ILE A 92 0.08 -14.14 -2.57
N ASN A 93 -0.51 -13.68 -1.45
CA ASN A 93 -0.30 -14.28 -0.14
C ASN A 93 -1.65 -14.64 0.51
N PRO A 94 -2.12 -15.89 0.33
CA PRO A 94 -3.39 -16.36 0.90
C PRO A 94 -3.43 -16.34 2.44
N ALA A 95 -2.28 -16.34 3.13
CA ALA A 95 -2.22 -16.29 4.59
C ALA A 95 -2.75 -14.97 5.18
N ILE A 96 -2.86 -13.92 4.36
CA ILE A 96 -3.51 -12.66 4.76
C ILE A 96 -5.00 -12.90 5.09
N LYS A 97 -5.68 -13.83 4.39
CA LYS A 97 -7.11 -14.08 4.54
C LYS A 97 -7.50 -14.65 5.91
N THR A 98 -6.57 -15.31 6.61
CA THR A 98 -6.83 -15.99 7.89
C THR A 98 -6.62 -15.11 9.12
N GLY A 99 -6.17 -13.86 8.96
CA GLY A 99 -5.81 -12.95 10.06
C GLY A 99 -6.67 -11.70 10.23
N ILE A 100 -7.76 -11.58 9.45
CA ILE A 100 -8.80 -10.55 9.54
C ILE A 100 -10.05 -11.14 10.18
#